data_AF-A0A350Y410-F1
#
_entry.id   AF-A0A350Y410-F1
#
_cell.length_a   1.000
_cell.length_b   1.000
_cell.length_c   1.000
_cell.angle_alpha   90.00
_cell.angle_beta   90.00
_cell.angle_gamma   90.00
#
_symmetry.space_group_name_H-M   'P 1'
#
loop_
_entity.id
_entity.type
_entity.pdbx_description
1 polymer ?
#
loop_
_entity_poly.entity_id
_entity_poly.type
_entity_poly.pdbx_seq_one_letter_code
_entity_poly.pdbx_strand_id
1 'polypeptide(L)'
;MKRTLLAIAVVASLGYVSFPVVANPPSSPTSIPTTTWNGVELPNWNNISFNSLPAIGESGSFPSTSEINQQAGYDLSRTWQAGQKPSEFLKLGDFETSFKLQNFSLDQIADLVGNDLTNLSLKDFGIMLDQSLQGLVDAIPELKDKAIASIAPVQDLLTTNIGATFDPNETIGEFLNKSPNLGELKLSSIDLSQYRLDSIPGLESTPIGAFENWQNSVIEKIPGLSNVSFSQFPGGVSATGTDVGTADLILKPVEQKRDRTISGSNVEGFTVPCQTNCAHIELAGSEKLKGRQWISGKYQEVKGGFGVLGSVNGGKEPTGIHPFGEAFKLVAWEVNENESAISTALFFRICKRGVPDLGCTPYFIGGVPWMTFSEKIPIFLGKVDELPTTSNPTNSSQRQTDTPPSNYPTSSHSNPFSSGGFLSNPGNCPASSNEVSLEALFSSLSAIEGNYNSIGAMNSLKFPIKINPRYQKVTTLALATILAMAGLIGAVIGNSIKPSKWVQVEGRLEQGLLSKIIKDNSIATLNPKSIQMLEAKGLYIINFNSRELCGSAGCLYAVYTQNGDRVLSLLLQPIPQLELFAINSKEQNGFPCLDIKQPQGQQIIQSTYCYESNRFIKILESAIN
;
A
#
# COMPACT_ATOMS: atom_id res chain seq x y z
N MET A 1 -60.70 21.82 -43.76
CA MET A 1 -60.69 20.34 -43.76
C MET A 1 -59.25 19.88 -43.70
N LYS A 2 -58.75 19.51 -42.51
CA LYS A 2 -58.34 18.13 -42.14
C LYS A 2 -57.57 17.39 -43.25
N ARG A 3 -56.27 17.14 -43.03
CA ARG A 3 -55.78 15.78 -42.71
C ARG A 3 -54.31 15.81 -42.25
N THR A 4 -54.18 15.50 -40.97
CA THR A 4 -53.01 15.05 -40.23
C THR A 4 -52.41 13.81 -40.89
N LEU A 5 -51.09 13.74 -41.05
CA LEU A 5 -50.36 12.52 -41.37
C LEU A 5 -49.34 12.25 -40.26
N LEU A 6 -49.59 11.14 -39.58
CA LEU A 6 -48.89 10.60 -38.43
C LEU A 6 -47.65 9.84 -38.94
N ALA A 7 -46.44 10.27 -38.57
CA ALA A 7 -45.22 9.51 -38.83
C ALA A 7 -45.00 8.51 -37.68
N ILE A 8 -45.12 7.22 -37.99
CA ILE A 8 -44.80 6.11 -37.09
C ILE A 8 -43.28 5.90 -37.13
N ALA A 9 -42.60 6.15 -36.01
CA ALA A 9 -41.21 5.76 -35.81
C ALA A 9 -41.16 4.27 -35.42
N VAL A 10 -40.59 3.45 -36.29
CA VAL A 10 -40.24 2.05 -36.00
C VAL A 10 -38.97 2.07 -35.15
N VAL A 11 -39.09 1.69 -33.88
CA VAL A 11 -37.95 1.41 -33.01
C VAL A 11 -37.43 0.02 -33.37
N ALA A 12 -36.32 -0.04 -34.10
CA ALA A 12 -35.57 -1.27 -34.29
C ALA A 12 -34.81 -1.59 -33.00
N SER A 13 -35.26 -2.62 -32.29
CA SER A 13 -34.56 -3.23 -31.17
C SER A 13 -33.30 -3.95 -31.69
N LEU A 14 -32.16 -3.27 -31.62
CA LEU A 14 -30.85 -3.92 -31.69
C LEU A 14 -30.68 -4.78 -30.43
N GLY A 15 -30.89 -6.09 -30.59
CA GLY A 15 -30.54 -7.06 -29.57
C GLY A 15 -29.05 -6.97 -29.28
N TYR A 16 -28.72 -6.69 -28.01
CA TYR A 16 -27.38 -6.91 -27.49
C TYR A 16 -27.09 -8.41 -27.57
N VAL A 17 -26.29 -8.80 -28.56
CA VAL A 17 -25.64 -10.11 -28.57
C VAL A 17 -24.50 -10.00 -27.57
N SER A 18 -24.69 -10.58 -26.38
CA SER A 18 -23.62 -10.76 -25.42
C SER A 18 -22.59 -11.69 -26.05
N PHE A 19 -21.47 -11.15 -26.50
CA PHE A 19 -20.31 -11.99 -26.78
C PHE A 19 -19.86 -12.59 -25.45
N PRO A 20 -19.73 -13.93 -25.34
CA PRO A 20 -19.06 -14.49 -24.18
C PRO A 20 -17.66 -13.87 -24.14
N VAL A 21 -17.32 -13.26 -23.01
CA VAL A 21 -15.93 -12.98 -22.68
C VAL A 21 -15.26 -14.34 -22.62
N VAL A 22 -14.57 -14.68 -23.71
CA VAL A 22 -13.59 -15.77 -23.68
C VAL A 22 -12.53 -15.27 -22.72
N ALA A 23 -12.54 -15.80 -21.49
CA ALA A 23 -11.37 -15.73 -20.64
C ALA A 23 -10.22 -16.26 -21.50
N ASN A 24 -9.26 -15.38 -21.82
CA ASN A 24 -8.04 -15.83 -22.45
C ASN A 24 -7.51 -16.99 -21.59
N PRO A 25 -7.16 -18.13 -22.18
CA PRO A 25 -6.49 -19.17 -21.43
C PRO A 25 -5.28 -18.53 -20.73
N PRO A 26 -4.95 -18.93 -19.49
CA PRO A 26 -3.75 -18.44 -18.82
C PRO A 26 -2.60 -18.58 -19.82
N SER A 27 -1.92 -17.46 -20.08
CA SER A 27 -0.70 -17.46 -20.88
C SER A 27 0.17 -18.60 -20.38
N SER A 28 0.60 -19.48 -21.29
CA SER A 28 1.49 -20.59 -20.96
C SER A 28 2.59 -20.11 -20.01
N PRO A 29 2.84 -20.81 -18.90
CA PRO A 29 3.74 -20.30 -17.88
C PRO A 29 5.12 -20.07 -18.51
N THR A 30 5.55 -18.81 -18.57
CA THR A 30 6.93 -18.48 -18.89
C THR A 30 7.78 -19.19 -17.83
N SER A 31 8.49 -20.24 -18.22
CA SER A 31 9.36 -20.98 -17.29
C SER A 31 10.40 -20.01 -16.73
N ILE A 32 10.47 -19.88 -15.41
CA ILE A 32 11.48 -19.05 -14.75
C ILE A 32 12.87 -19.57 -15.14
N PRO A 33 13.77 -18.74 -15.71
CA PRO A 33 15.11 -19.17 -16.06
C PRO A 33 15.88 -19.65 -14.81
N THR A 34 16.45 -20.84 -14.89
CA THR A 34 17.25 -21.43 -13.80
C THR A 34 18.70 -21.63 -14.19
N THR A 35 19.55 -21.82 -13.19
CA THR A 35 20.94 -22.28 -13.28
C THR A 35 21.17 -23.35 -12.22
N THR A 36 22.18 -24.19 -12.39
CA THR A 36 22.47 -25.28 -11.45
C THR A 36 23.61 -24.89 -10.52
N TRP A 37 23.40 -25.03 -9.21
CA TRP A 37 24.43 -24.89 -8.19
C TRP A 37 24.41 -26.12 -7.28
N ASN A 38 25.51 -26.86 -7.21
CA ASN A 38 25.61 -28.10 -6.42
C ASN A 38 24.46 -29.10 -6.66
N GLY A 39 23.99 -29.21 -7.91
CA GLY A 39 22.88 -30.11 -8.28
C GLY A 39 21.48 -29.58 -7.92
N VAL A 40 21.37 -28.34 -7.44
CA VAL A 40 20.12 -27.64 -7.13
C VAL A 40 19.81 -26.63 -8.22
N GLU A 41 18.55 -26.55 -8.64
CA GLU A 41 18.09 -25.47 -9.52
C GLU A 41 17.87 -24.19 -8.73
N LEU A 42 18.57 -23.13 -9.13
CA LEU A 42 18.43 -21.78 -8.62
C LEU A 42 17.89 -20.86 -9.71
N PRO A 43 17.18 -19.77 -9.36
CA PRO A 43 16.85 -18.75 -10.34
C PRO A 43 18.13 -18.16 -10.95
N ASN A 44 18.15 -18.03 -12.27
CA ASN A 44 19.25 -17.40 -12.99
C ASN A 44 19.04 -15.89 -13.03
N TRP A 45 19.58 -15.19 -12.03
CA TRP A 45 19.44 -13.74 -11.88
C TRP A 45 20.05 -12.90 -13.02
N ASN A 46 20.86 -13.50 -13.91
CA ASN A 46 21.33 -12.85 -15.13
C ASN A 46 20.25 -12.80 -16.22
N ASN A 47 19.24 -13.66 -16.13
CA ASN A 47 18.15 -13.80 -17.10
C ASN A 47 16.78 -13.48 -16.51
N ILE A 48 16.74 -12.91 -15.30
CA ILE A 48 15.50 -12.53 -14.61
C ILE A 48 15.50 -11.01 -14.43
N SER A 49 14.45 -10.38 -14.92
CA SER A 49 14.15 -8.95 -14.80
C SER A 49 12.69 -8.77 -14.37
N PHE A 50 12.26 -7.54 -14.05
CA PHE A 50 10.86 -7.31 -13.71
C PHE A 50 9.92 -7.66 -14.87
N ASN A 51 10.36 -7.45 -16.11
CA ASN A 51 9.60 -7.77 -17.31
C ASN A 51 9.56 -9.28 -17.60
N SER A 52 10.50 -10.08 -17.09
CA SER A 52 10.46 -11.54 -17.22
C SER A 52 9.62 -12.22 -16.14
N LEU A 53 9.20 -11.49 -15.09
CA LEU A 53 8.34 -12.06 -14.04
C LEU A 53 6.96 -12.41 -14.62
N PRO A 54 6.34 -13.50 -14.15
CA PRO A 54 4.94 -13.79 -14.43
C PRO A 54 4.02 -12.66 -13.97
N ALA A 55 2.85 -12.59 -14.59
CA ALA A 55 1.81 -11.69 -14.16
C ALA A 55 1.23 -12.12 -12.80
N ILE A 56 0.77 -11.14 -12.02
CA ILE A 56 0.07 -11.38 -10.76
C ILE A 56 -1.28 -12.07 -11.02
N GLY A 57 -1.63 -13.05 -10.19
CA GLY A 57 -2.86 -13.83 -10.36
C GLY A 57 -4.12 -13.15 -9.85
N GLU A 58 -3.99 -12.16 -8.96
CA GLU A 58 -5.11 -11.52 -8.27
C GLU A 58 -5.02 -10.00 -8.28
N SER A 59 -6.17 -9.35 -8.47
CA SER A 59 -6.30 -7.90 -8.41
C SER A 59 -6.32 -7.38 -6.97
N GLY A 60 -5.73 -6.22 -6.73
CA GLY A 60 -5.71 -5.60 -5.43
C GLY A 60 -5.47 -4.11 -5.48
N SER A 61 -5.43 -3.52 -4.30
CA SER A 61 -5.18 -2.10 -4.14
C SER A 61 -4.62 -1.82 -2.76
N PHE A 62 -3.88 -0.73 -2.70
CA PHE A 62 -3.48 -0.10 -1.47
C PHE A 62 -3.88 1.38 -1.54
N PRO A 63 -4.99 1.79 -0.90
CA PRO A 63 -5.36 3.18 -0.79
C PRO A 63 -4.63 3.81 0.41
N SER A 64 -3.66 4.68 0.15
CA SER A 64 -2.99 5.44 1.21
C SER A 64 -3.82 6.67 1.58
N THR A 65 -3.61 7.21 2.79
CA THR A 65 -4.27 8.46 3.23
C THR A 65 -3.40 9.67 2.91
N SER A 66 -4.01 10.87 2.90
CA SER A 66 -3.30 12.14 2.74
C SER A 66 -2.19 12.32 3.77
N GLU A 67 -2.44 11.92 5.02
CA GLU A 67 -1.50 12.08 6.12
C GLU A 67 -0.29 11.16 5.94
N ILE A 68 -0.52 9.90 5.55
CA ILE A 68 0.56 8.95 5.28
C ILE A 68 1.37 9.40 4.07
N ASN A 69 0.71 9.86 3.00
CA ASN A 69 1.38 10.36 1.81
C ASN A 69 2.23 11.61 2.10
N GLN A 70 1.70 12.53 2.90
CA GLN A 70 2.44 13.73 3.31
C GLN A 70 3.68 13.35 4.14
N GLN A 71 3.57 12.39 5.06
CA GLN A 71 4.73 11.92 5.82
C GLN A 71 5.73 11.15 4.94
N ALA A 72 5.25 10.37 3.97
CA ALA A 72 6.09 9.64 3.04
C ALA A 72 6.83 10.57 2.06
N GLY A 73 6.28 11.77 1.83
CA GLY A 73 6.76 12.70 0.80
C GLY A 73 6.30 12.34 -0.61
N TYR A 74 5.46 11.30 -0.76
CA TYR A 74 4.90 10.87 -2.04
C TYR A 74 3.65 10.01 -1.87
N ASP A 75 2.88 9.83 -2.95
CA ASP A 75 1.69 8.99 -2.90
C ASP A 75 2.07 7.50 -2.81
N LEU A 76 1.73 6.85 -1.70
CA LEU A 76 1.90 5.41 -1.56
C LEU A 76 0.75 4.62 -2.21
N SER A 77 -0.30 5.27 -2.69
CA SER A 77 -1.45 4.56 -3.27
C SER A 77 -1.10 3.87 -4.58
N ARG A 78 -1.70 2.71 -4.80
CA ARG A 78 -1.62 1.98 -6.07
C ARG A 78 -2.74 0.95 -6.18
N THR A 79 -3.07 0.59 -7.41
CA THR A 79 -3.95 -0.53 -7.74
C THR A 79 -3.23 -1.46 -8.70
N TRP A 80 -3.58 -2.73 -8.67
CA TRP A 80 -3.11 -3.70 -9.64
C TRP A 80 -4.25 -4.65 -10.02
N GLN A 81 -4.16 -5.18 -11.22
CA GLN A 81 -5.12 -6.11 -11.78
C GLN A 81 -4.46 -7.44 -12.06
N ALA A 82 -5.21 -8.53 -11.88
CA ALA A 82 -4.80 -9.84 -12.35
C ALA A 82 -4.39 -9.75 -13.83
N GLY A 83 -3.24 -10.35 -14.16
CA GLY A 83 -2.64 -10.25 -15.50
C GLY A 83 -1.59 -9.14 -15.66
N GLN A 84 -1.45 -8.22 -14.71
CA GLN A 84 -0.36 -7.22 -14.73
C GLN A 84 0.94 -7.78 -14.19
N LYS A 85 2.06 -7.33 -14.75
CA LYS A 85 3.42 -7.62 -14.26
C LYS A 85 3.78 -6.72 -13.08
N PRO A 86 4.67 -7.18 -12.19
CA PRO A 86 5.16 -6.37 -11.06
C PRO A 86 5.72 -4.99 -11.45
N SER A 87 6.34 -4.85 -12.63
CA SER A 87 6.85 -3.55 -13.10
C SER A 87 5.79 -2.47 -13.30
N GLU A 88 4.53 -2.86 -13.50
CA GLU A 88 3.43 -1.95 -13.83
C GLU A 88 2.83 -1.27 -12.59
N PHE A 89 3.03 -1.85 -11.40
CA PHE A 89 2.40 -1.37 -10.16
C PHE A 89 3.36 -1.21 -8.98
N LEU A 90 4.55 -1.81 -9.02
CA LEU A 90 5.58 -1.56 -8.00
C LEU A 90 6.31 -0.25 -8.30
N LYS A 91 6.50 0.53 -7.25
CA LYS A 91 7.14 1.85 -7.32
C LYS A 91 8.61 1.74 -6.96
N LEU A 92 9.42 2.68 -7.44
CA LEU A 92 10.86 2.70 -7.14
C LEU A 92 11.13 2.77 -5.63
N GLY A 93 10.31 3.52 -4.88
CA GLY A 93 10.45 3.65 -3.43
C GLY A 93 10.31 2.33 -2.66
N ASP A 94 9.59 1.35 -3.22
CA ASP A 94 9.44 0.02 -2.59
C ASP A 94 10.79 -0.72 -2.46
N PHE A 95 11.77 -0.33 -3.29
CA PHE A 95 13.09 -0.95 -3.39
C PHE A 95 14.25 -0.05 -2.94
N GLU A 96 13.95 1.06 -2.25
CA GLU A 96 14.96 2.06 -1.82
C GLU A 96 16.14 1.44 -1.05
N THR A 97 15.86 0.41 -0.24
CA THR A 97 16.88 -0.25 0.61
C THR A 97 17.33 -1.61 0.11
N SER A 98 16.51 -2.32 -0.66
CA SER A 98 16.78 -3.69 -1.12
C SER A 98 17.55 -3.68 -2.44
N PHE A 99 16.92 -3.32 -3.56
CA PHE A 99 17.59 -3.27 -4.87
C PHE A 99 18.30 -1.95 -5.14
N LYS A 100 17.99 -0.88 -4.40
CA LYS A 100 18.60 0.45 -4.55
C LYS A 100 18.50 0.98 -5.98
N LEU A 101 17.33 0.80 -6.61
CA LEU A 101 17.10 1.16 -8.02
C LEU A 101 17.34 2.64 -8.31
N GLN A 102 17.20 3.50 -7.31
CA GLN A 102 17.44 4.94 -7.40
C GLN A 102 18.90 5.31 -7.67
N ASN A 103 19.84 4.37 -7.48
CA ASN A 103 21.25 4.63 -7.74
C ASN A 103 21.61 4.50 -9.23
N PHE A 104 20.69 4.02 -10.07
CA PHE A 104 20.89 4.02 -11.51
C PHE A 104 20.72 5.43 -12.11
N SER A 105 21.47 5.72 -13.17
CA SER A 105 21.13 6.75 -14.16
C SER A 105 20.51 6.12 -15.42
N LEU A 106 19.95 6.92 -16.33
CA LEU A 106 19.44 6.41 -17.60
C LEU A 106 20.55 5.86 -18.49
N ASP A 107 21.72 6.52 -18.53
CA ASP A 107 22.90 6.04 -19.26
C ASP A 107 23.29 4.62 -18.83
N GLN A 108 23.37 4.40 -17.51
CA GLN A 108 23.70 3.08 -16.97
C GLN A 108 22.67 2.02 -17.35
N ILE A 109 21.38 2.36 -17.27
CA ILE A 109 20.31 1.43 -17.67
C ILE A 109 20.44 1.11 -19.16
N ALA A 110 20.63 2.13 -20.00
CA ALA A 110 20.78 2.01 -21.45
C ALA A 110 21.95 1.09 -21.82
N ASP A 111 23.10 1.27 -21.17
CA ASP A 111 24.29 0.42 -21.35
C ASP A 111 24.01 -1.04 -20.98
N LEU A 112 23.28 -1.27 -19.89
CA LEU A 112 22.98 -2.63 -19.40
C LEU A 112 22.03 -3.40 -20.32
N VAL A 113 21.05 -2.72 -20.93
CA VAL A 113 20.02 -3.36 -21.74
C VAL A 113 20.22 -3.17 -23.25
N GLY A 114 21.25 -2.42 -23.66
CA GLY A 114 21.53 -2.09 -25.06
C GLY A 114 20.48 -1.19 -25.70
N ASN A 115 19.87 -0.29 -24.93
CA ASN A 115 18.86 0.64 -25.42
C ASN A 115 19.48 1.95 -25.90
N ASP A 116 18.93 2.52 -26.97
CA ASP A 116 19.29 3.84 -27.46
C ASP A 116 18.34 4.90 -26.89
N LEU A 117 18.88 5.85 -26.11
CA LEU A 117 18.13 6.95 -25.52
C LEU A 117 17.81 8.07 -26.53
N THR A 118 18.46 8.07 -27.70
CA THR A 118 18.37 9.18 -28.67
C THR A 118 16.98 9.36 -29.27
N ASN A 119 16.00 8.48 -29.08
CA ASN A 119 14.63 8.71 -29.56
C ASN A 119 13.63 8.96 -28.43
N LEU A 120 14.10 9.05 -27.19
CA LEU A 120 13.25 9.28 -26.03
C LEU A 120 13.06 10.76 -25.75
N SER A 121 11.84 11.09 -25.34
CA SER A 121 11.45 12.42 -24.89
C SER A 121 11.47 12.52 -23.36
N LEU A 122 11.42 13.74 -22.83
CA LEU A 122 11.25 13.98 -21.39
C LEU A 122 9.97 13.30 -20.85
N LYS A 123 8.92 13.18 -21.67
CA LYS A 123 7.68 12.48 -21.30
C LYS A 123 7.89 10.98 -21.04
N ASP A 124 8.84 10.36 -21.72
CA ASP A 124 9.11 8.92 -21.60
C ASP A 124 9.84 8.57 -20.30
N PHE A 125 10.54 9.55 -19.70
CA PHE A 125 11.10 9.43 -18.37
C PHE A 125 10.08 9.89 -17.34
N GLY A 126 9.28 8.95 -16.80
CA GLY A 126 8.08 9.26 -16.02
C GLY A 126 8.26 10.14 -14.79
N ILE A 127 9.50 10.30 -14.30
CA ILE A 127 9.86 11.19 -13.19
C ILE A 127 9.76 12.68 -13.59
N MET A 128 9.92 13.00 -14.88
CA MET A 128 9.95 14.39 -15.37
C MET A 128 8.63 15.13 -15.17
N LEU A 129 7.51 14.43 -15.17
CA LEU A 129 6.18 15.05 -14.95
C LEU A 129 6.05 15.71 -13.58
N ASP A 130 6.76 15.17 -12.59
CA ASP A 130 6.69 15.62 -11.20
C ASP A 130 7.76 16.65 -10.85
N GLN A 131 8.77 16.87 -11.70
CA GLN A 131 9.86 17.80 -11.40
C GLN A 131 9.43 19.25 -11.42
N SER A 132 9.82 19.98 -10.38
CA SER A 132 9.85 21.43 -10.34
C SER A 132 11.13 21.99 -10.97
N LEU A 133 11.16 23.27 -11.34
CA LEU A 133 12.38 23.94 -11.80
C LEU A 133 13.48 23.89 -10.73
N GLN A 134 13.12 24.12 -9.46
CA GLN A 134 14.05 24.00 -8.34
C GLN A 134 14.52 22.54 -8.15
N GLY A 135 13.59 21.58 -8.20
CA GLY A 135 13.92 20.16 -8.08
C GLY A 135 14.87 19.68 -9.17
N LEU A 136 14.71 20.17 -10.40
CA LEU A 136 15.63 19.88 -11.50
C LEU A 136 17.03 20.46 -11.24
N VAL A 137 17.11 21.69 -10.73
CA VAL A 137 18.36 22.36 -10.36
C VAL A 137 19.04 21.71 -9.16
N ASP A 138 18.27 21.17 -8.22
CA ASP A 138 18.79 20.45 -7.06
C ASP A 138 19.32 19.07 -7.46
N ALA A 139 18.65 18.40 -8.41
CA ALA A 139 19.10 17.13 -8.98
C ALA A 139 20.36 17.30 -9.85
N ILE A 140 20.46 18.40 -10.60
CA ILE A 140 21.55 18.70 -11.54
C ILE A 140 22.12 20.11 -11.24
N PRO A 141 23.03 20.23 -10.25
CA PRO A 141 23.51 21.53 -9.78
C PRO A 141 24.16 22.40 -10.85
N GLU A 142 24.77 21.82 -11.87
CA GLU A 142 25.41 22.53 -12.99
C GLU A 142 24.42 23.35 -13.83
N LEU A 143 23.12 23.10 -13.70
CA LEU A 143 22.09 23.91 -14.37
C LEU A 143 22.03 25.33 -13.83
N LYS A 144 22.50 25.59 -12.59
CA LYS A 144 22.53 26.94 -12.01
C LYS A 144 23.31 27.92 -12.86
N ASP A 145 24.36 27.46 -13.52
CA ASP A 145 25.27 28.29 -14.33
C ASP A 145 24.85 28.39 -15.80
N LYS A 146 23.74 27.73 -16.19
CA LYS A 146 23.22 27.76 -17.56
C LYS A 146 22.28 28.94 -17.75
N ALA A 147 22.41 29.63 -18.88
CA ALA A 147 21.46 30.65 -19.29
C ALA A 147 20.09 30.00 -19.57
N ILE A 148 18.99 30.66 -19.20
CA ILE A 148 17.63 30.14 -19.40
C ILE A 148 17.39 29.73 -20.87
N ALA A 149 17.80 30.57 -21.82
CA ALA A 149 17.64 30.31 -23.26
C ALA A 149 18.44 29.10 -23.78
N SER A 150 19.43 28.63 -23.03
CA SER A 150 20.22 27.46 -23.44
C SER A 150 19.52 26.13 -23.15
N ILE A 151 18.42 26.15 -22.38
CA ILE A 151 17.64 24.98 -22.01
C ILE A 151 16.19 25.20 -22.42
N ALA A 152 15.84 24.78 -23.63
CA ALA A 152 14.52 24.96 -24.22
C ALA A 152 13.35 24.62 -23.28
N PRO A 153 13.30 23.45 -22.60
CA PRO A 153 12.18 23.15 -21.70
C PRO A 153 12.08 24.12 -20.52
N VAL A 154 13.18 24.68 -20.02
CA VAL A 154 13.14 25.69 -18.94
C VAL A 154 12.64 27.04 -19.47
N GLN A 155 13.12 27.46 -20.64
CA GLN A 155 12.63 28.68 -21.29
C GLN A 155 11.12 28.63 -21.56
N ASP A 156 10.63 27.50 -22.07
CA ASP A 156 9.22 27.33 -22.41
C ASP A 156 8.34 27.17 -21.16
N LEU A 157 8.87 26.55 -20.10
CA LEU A 157 8.23 26.52 -18.78
C LEU A 157 7.97 27.95 -18.27
N LEU A 158 8.99 28.81 -18.29
CA LEU A 158 8.88 30.19 -17.82
C LEU A 158 7.98 31.02 -18.74
N THR A 159 8.14 30.89 -20.05
CA THR A 159 7.32 31.61 -21.04
C THR A 159 5.84 31.26 -20.90
N THR A 160 5.51 29.98 -20.70
CA THR A 160 4.14 29.50 -20.52
C THR A 160 3.49 30.06 -19.25
N ASN A 161 4.24 30.15 -18.16
CA ASN A 161 3.68 30.48 -16.85
C ASN A 161 3.73 31.99 -16.51
N ILE A 162 4.73 32.74 -17.00
CA ILE A 162 4.93 34.16 -16.67
C ILE A 162 5.16 35.08 -17.89
N GLY A 163 5.12 34.53 -19.11
CA GLY A 163 5.43 35.26 -20.34
C GLY A 163 6.92 35.60 -20.48
N ALA A 164 7.27 36.38 -21.51
CA ALA A 164 8.65 36.82 -21.79
C ALA A 164 9.08 38.01 -20.89
N THR A 165 8.82 37.92 -19.58
CA THR A 165 9.07 38.98 -18.58
C THR A 165 10.38 38.79 -17.80
N PHE A 166 11.14 37.75 -18.13
CA PHE A 166 12.46 37.42 -17.56
C PHE A 166 13.58 37.71 -18.58
N ASP A 167 14.85 37.77 -18.14
CA ASP A 167 15.98 37.89 -19.05
C ASP A 167 16.41 36.50 -19.53
N PRO A 168 16.24 36.15 -20.82
CA PRO A 168 16.58 34.81 -21.30
C PRO A 168 18.09 34.49 -21.24
N ASN A 169 18.95 35.50 -21.09
CA ASN A 169 20.40 35.31 -20.98
C ASN A 169 20.88 35.23 -19.53
N GLU A 170 20.04 35.55 -18.55
CA GLU A 170 20.40 35.35 -17.15
C GLU A 170 20.48 33.86 -16.83
N THR A 171 21.32 33.52 -15.86
CA THR A 171 21.47 32.12 -15.45
C THR A 171 20.26 31.66 -14.65
N ILE A 172 19.96 30.37 -14.70
CA ILE A 172 18.85 29.78 -13.92
C ILE A 172 19.06 30.05 -12.42
N GLY A 173 20.30 29.98 -11.93
CA GLY A 173 20.64 30.29 -10.54
C GLY A 173 20.36 31.75 -10.16
N GLU A 174 20.75 32.71 -11.00
CA GLU A 174 20.44 34.13 -10.78
C GLU A 174 18.94 34.40 -10.79
N PHE A 175 18.22 33.77 -11.72
CA PHE A 175 16.76 33.88 -11.82
C PHE A 175 16.06 33.36 -10.56
N LEU A 176 16.41 32.16 -10.10
CA LEU A 176 15.83 31.54 -8.90
C LEU A 176 16.17 32.33 -7.63
N ASN A 177 17.35 32.96 -7.56
CA ASN A 177 17.70 33.86 -6.45
C ASN A 177 16.80 35.10 -6.39
N LYS A 178 16.41 35.66 -7.54
CA LYS A 178 15.51 36.82 -7.63
C LYS A 178 14.05 36.44 -7.41
N SER A 179 13.65 35.26 -7.91
CA SER A 179 12.26 34.78 -7.90
C SER A 179 12.14 33.34 -7.37
N PRO A 180 12.42 33.09 -6.07
CA PRO A 180 12.47 31.73 -5.53
C PRO A 180 11.16 30.95 -5.68
N ASN A 181 10.02 31.64 -5.60
CA ASN A 181 8.68 31.06 -5.74
C ASN A 181 8.41 30.50 -7.14
N LEU A 182 9.19 30.88 -8.16
CA LEU A 182 9.08 30.31 -9.50
C LEU A 182 9.87 29.01 -9.66
N GLY A 183 10.69 28.64 -8.66
CA GLY A 183 11.30 27.33 -8.56
C GLY A 183 10.28 26.19 -8.47
N GLU A 184 9.10 26.46 -7.89
CA GLU A 184 8.00 25.49 -7.71
C GLU A 184 7.22 25.19 -9.01
N LEU A 185 7.54 25.87 -10.11
CA LEU A 185 6.89 25.62 -11.40
C LEU A 185 7.21 24.22 -11.89
N LYS A 186 6.18 23.43 -12.16
CA LYS A 186 6.31 22.03 -12.59
C LYS A 186 6.45 21.90 -14.10
N LEU A 187 7.32 21.00 -14.53
CA LEU A 187 7.51 20.61 -15.93
C LEU A 187 6.23 20.05 -16.59
N SER A 188 5.31 19.48 -15.82
CA SER A 188 3.99 19.06 -16.33
C SER A 188 3.12 20.20 -16.88
N SER A 189 3.50 21.46 -16.70
CA SER A 189 2.80 22.61 -17.31
C SER A 189 3.15 22.85 -18.79
N ILE A 190 4.13 22.12 -19.34
CA ILE A 190 4.51 22.16 -20.77
C ILE A 190 4.40 20.76 -21.40
N ASP A 191 4.35 20.71 -22.73
CA ASP A 191 4.30 19.44 -23.47
C ASP A 191 5.68 18.78 -23.53
N LEU A 192 5.96 17.91 -22.56
CA LEU A 192 7.24 17.19 -22.45
C LEU A 192 7.56 16.25 -23.62
N SER A 193 6.59 15.95 -24.51
CA SER A 193 6.85 15.13 -25.69
C SER A 193 7.65 15.86 -26.78
N GLN A 194 7.76 17.19 -26.68
CA GLN A 194 8.48 18.01 -27.67
C GLN A 194 9.98 18.11 -27.39
N TYR A 195 10.41 17.68 -26.21
CA TYR A 195 11.79 17.79 -25.75
C TYR A 195 12.39 16.41 -25.59
N ARG A 196 13.59 16.25 -26.13
CA ARG A 196 14.41 15.05 -26.00
C ARG A 196 15.05 14.97 -24.62
N LEU A 197 15.50 13.80 -24.18
CA LEU A 197 16.24 13.67 -22.92
C LEU A 197 17.50 14.56 -22.89
N ASP A 198 18.23 14.62 -24.01
CA ASP A 198 19.44 15.46 -24.20
C ASP A 198 19.19 16.98 -24.18
N SER A 199 17.92 17.43 -24.16
CA SER A 199 17.57 18.85 -24.07
C SER A 199 17.86 19.46 -22.70
N ILE A 200 18.03 18.63 -21.67
CA ILE A 200 18.45 19.03 -20.33
C ILE A 200 19.86 18.46 -20.10
N PRO A 201 20.91 19.30 -20.11
CA PRO A 201 22.27 18.83 -19.89
C PRO A 201 22.42 18.09 -18.55
N GLY A 202 23.06 16.91 -18.58
CA GLY A 202 23.30 16.10 -17.39
C GLY A 202 22.15 15.19 -16.96
N LEU A 203 20.98 15.27 -17.60
CA LEU A 203 19.80 14.49 -17.20
C LEU A 203 20.05 12.97 -17.21
N GLU A 204 20.61 12.45 -18.29
CA GLU A 204 20.76 11.00 -18.52
C GLU A 204 21.80 10.35 -17.60
N SER A 205 22.78 11.13 -17.13
CA SER A 205 23.86 10.68 -16.23
C SER A 205 23.56 10.91 -14.75
N THR A 206 22.52 11.68 -14.44
CA THR A 206 22.10 11.96 -13.05
C THR A 206 21.41 10.74 -12.45
N PRO A 207 21.78 10.30 -11.23
CA PRO A 207 21.10 9.20 -10.56
C PRO A 207 19.60 9.52 -10.36
N ILE A 208 18.75 8.53 -10.60
CA ILE A 208 17.30 8.62 -10.45
C ILE A 208 16.91 9.16 -9.07
N GLY A 209 17.63 8.76 -8.03
CA GLY A 209 17.40 9.16 -6.64
C GLY A 209 17.65 10.64 -6.33
N ALA A 210 18.26 11.39 -7.25
CA ALA A 210 18.50 12.82 -7.09
C ALA A 210 17.26 13.66 -7.46
N PHE A 211 16.36 13.11 -8.28
CA PHE A 211 15.17 13.83 -8.74
C PHE A 211 14.08 13.91 -7.68
N GLU A 212 13.31 14.99 -7.68
CA GLU A 212 12.18 15.18 -6.77
C GLU A 212 11.16 14.05 -6.96
N ASN A 213 10.59 13.53 -5.87
CA ASN A 213 9.51 12.55 -5.91
C ASN A 213 9.81 11.25 -6.72
N TRP A 214 11.08 10.91 -6.94
CA TRP A 214 11.48 9.73 -7.73
C TRP A 214 10.82 8.44 -7.23
N GLN A 215 10.60 8.33 -5.91
CA GLN A 215 10.00 7.17 -5.26
C GLN A 215 8.61 6.83 -5.80
N ASN A 216 7.88 7.84 -6.32
CA ASN A 216 6.51 7.68 -6.79
C ASN A 216 6.39 7.00 -8.15
N SER A 217 7.47 7.00 -8.94
CA SER A 217 7.46 6.42 -10.28
C SER A 217 7.33 4.89 -10.20
N VAL A 218 6.48 4.31 -11.04
CA VAL A 218 6.45 2.85 -11.23
C VAL A 218 7.63 2.42 -12.10
N ILE A 219 8.12 1.20 -11.89
CA ILE A 219 9.35 0.70 -12.54
C ILE A 219 9.26 0.78 -14.06
N GLU A 220 8.11 0.46 -14.65
CA GLU A 220 7.91 0.50 -16.11
C GLU A 220 8.05 1.91 -16.71
N LYS A 221 7.84 2.97 -15.91
CA LYS A 221 7.95 4.36 -16.37
C LYS A 221 9.39 4.88 -16.41
N ILE A 222 10.36 4.04 -16.05
CA ILE A 222 11.78 4.33 -16.25
C ILE A 222 12.25 3.59 -17.50
N PRO A 223 12.66 4.29 -18.57
CA PRO A 223 13.06 3.65 -19.82
C PRO A 223 14.10 2.55 -19.61
N GLY A 224 13.78 1.33 -20.04
CA GLY A 224 14.67 0.16 -19.96
C GLY A 224 14.79 -0.51 -18.59
N LEU A 225 14.41 0.12 -17.48
CA LEU A 225 14.66 -0.40 -16.14
C LEU A 225 14.02 -1.77 -15.89
N SER A 226 12.80 -1.98 -16.40
CA SER A 226 12.09 -3.25 -16.25
C SER A 226 12.81 -4.44 -16.93
N ASN A 227 13.74 -4.17 -17.85
CA ASN A 227 14.54 -5.17 -18.57
C ASN A 227 15.92 -5.42 -17.93
N VAL A 228 16.35 -4.58 -16.99
CA VAL A 228 17.63 -4.79 -16.29
C VAL A 228 17.54 -6.07 -15.46
N SER A 229 18.54 -6.94 -15.61
CA SER A 229 18.60 -8.19 -14.88
C SER A 229 18.84 -7.94 -13.39
N PHE A 230 18.20 -8.73 -12.54
CA PHE A 230 18.24 -8.59 -11.08
C PHE A 230 19.66 -8.70 -10.50
N SER A 231 20.53 -9.46 -11.16
CA SER A 231 21.96 -9.56 -10.86
C SER A 231 22.74 -8.25 -11.02
N GLN A 232 22.24 -7.33 -11.85
CA GLN A 232 22.88 -6.06 -12.19
C GLN A 232 22.33 -4.89 -11.36
N PHE A 233 21.34 -5.12 -10.48
CA PHE A 233 20.83 -4.07 -9.61
C PHE A 233 21.90 -3.59 -8.62
N PRO A 234 21.94 -2.28 -8.26
CA PRO A 234 22.98 -1.73 -7.39
C PRO A 234 23.00 -2.35 -5.99
N GLY A 235 21.84 -2.76 -5.48
CA GLY A 235 21.71 -3.53 -4.23
C GLY A 235 21.88 -5.05 -4.42
N GLY A 236 21.78 -5.54 -5.66
CA GLY A 236 21.85 -6.94 -6.05
C GLY A 236 20.74 -7.82 -5.48
N VAL A 237 20.70 -9.07 -5.94
CA VAL A 237 20.00 -10.16 -5.25
C VAL A 237 21.01 -10.92 -4.41
N SER A 238 20.77 -11.01 -3.10
CA SER A 238 21.70 -11.65 -2.17
C SER A 238 21.11 -12.95 -1.66
N ALA A 239 21.69 -14.08 -2.09
CA ALA A 239 21.39 -15.36 -1.45
C ALA A 239 21.77 -15.29 0.03
N THR A 240 20.86 -15.66 0.91
CA THR A 240 21.11 -15.74 2.35
C THR A 240 21.41 -17.20 2.68
N GLY A 241 22.50 -17.50 3.37
CA GLY A 241 22.81 -18.89 3.78
C GLY A 241 23.10 -19.86 2.62
N THR A 242 23.12 -21.16 2.93
CA THR A 242 23.48 -22.24 1.99
C THR A 242 22.66 -23.52 2.19
N ASP A 243 21.59 -23.46 2.98
CA ASP A 243 20.77 -24.64 3.28
C ASP A 243 19.98 -25.08 2.05
N VAL A 244 20.10 -26.37 1.73
CA VAL A 244 19.38 -27.04 0.66
C VAL A 244 18.60 -28.19 1.29
N GLY A 245 17.29 -28.18 1.10
CA GLY A 245 16.40 -29.27 1.51
C GLY A 245 15.90 -30.03 0.29
N THR A 246 15.19 -31.12 0.54
CA THR A 246 14.46 -31.86 -0.49
C THR A 246 13.02 -32.00 -0.05
N ALA A 247 12.06 -31.82 -0.96
CA ALA A 247 10.66 -32.09 -0.69
C ALA A 247 10.45 -33.60 -0.54
N ASP A 248 10.36 -34.11 0.70
CA ASP A 248 10.19 -35.55 0.96
C ASP A 248 8.73 -35.95 0.80
N LEU A 249 7.84 -35.25 1.52
CA LEU A 249 6.39 -35.45 1.46
C LEU A 249 5.70 -34.12 1.21
N ILE A 250 4.69 -34.15 0.34
CA ILE A 250 3.84 -33.00 0.04
C ILE A 250 2.43 -33.28 0.59
N LEU A 251 2.04 -32.51 1.62
CA LEU A 251 0.86 -32.81 2.43
C LEU A 251 -0.20 -31.71 2.37
N LYS A 252 -1.47 -32.13 2.32
CA LYS A 252 -2.65 -31.28 2.14
C LYS A 252 -3.01 -30.45 3.39
N PRO A 253 -3.94 -29.47 3.26
CA PRO A 253 -4.41 -28.68 4.39
C PRO A 253 -5.03 -29.49 5.54
N VAL A 254 -5.40 -30.76 5.36
CA VAL A 254 -5.96 -31.58 6.44
C VAL A 254 -4.99 -31.74 7.63
N GLU A 255 -3.69 -31.54 7.40
CA GLU A 255 -2.65 -31.59 8.41
C GLU A 255 -2.77 -30.48 9.47
N GLN A 256 -2.32 -30.78 10.69
CA GLN A 256 -2.42 -29.91 11.86
C GLN A 256 -1.17 -30.01 12.74
N LYS A 257 -1.01 -29.07 13.68
CA LYS A 257 0.01 -29.08 14.76
C LYS A 257 1.43 -29.38 14.28
N ARG A 258 1.95 -28.51 13.41
CA ARG A 258 3.31 -28.56 12.87
C ARG A 258 4.16 -27.50 13.57
N ASP A 259 5.01 -27.95 14.49
CA ASP A 259 5.79 -27.05 15.35
C ASP A 259 7.26 -26.89 14.90
N ARG A 260 7.73 -27.70 13.94
CA ARG A 260 9.12 -27.69 13.44
C ARG A 260 9.23 -27.00 12.08
N THR A 261 8.71 -25.78 11.97
CA THR A 261 8.61 -25.09 10.67
C THR A 261 9.90 -24.36 10.28
N ILE A 262 10.06 -24.08 8.99
CA ILE A 262 11.11 -23.18 8.45
C ILE A 262 10.55 -21.88 7.88
N SER A 263 9.25 -21.64 8.06
CA SER A 263 8.53 -20.50 7.49
C SER A 263 7.96 -19.62 8.59
N GLY A 264 7.92 -18.32 8.30
CA GLY A 264 7.38 -17.31 9.20
C GLY A 264 7.54 -15.93 8.59
N SER A 265 8.06 -14.98 9.36
CA SER A 265 8.32 -13.60 8.92
C SER A 265 9.55 -13.01 9.60
N ASN A 266 10.00 -11.84 9.13
CA ASN A 266 11.05 -11.06 9.82
C ASN A 266 10.61 -10.55 11.21
N VAL A 267 9.31 -10.60 11.53
CA VAL A 267 8.74 -10.08 12.79
C VAL A 267 8.61 -11.20 13.84
N GLU A 268 8.09 -12.36 13.44
CA GLU A 268 7.89 -13.51 14.34
C GLU A 268 9.04 -14.53 14.28
N GLY A 269 9.98 -14.37 13.35
CA GLY A 269 11.01 -15.36 13.02
C GLY A 269 10.53 -16.38 11.98
N PHE A 270 11.44 -17.20 11.47
CA PHE A 270 11.17 -18.19 10.41
C PHE A 270 10.89 -19.60 10.95
N THR A 271 10.34 -19.71 12.15
CA THR A 271 9.99 -21.00 12.78
C THR A 271 8.59 -20.95 13.42
N VAL A 272 7.65 -20.24 12.78
CA VAL A 272 6.30 -20.05 13.33
C VAL A 272 5.50 -21.35 13.22
N PRO A 273 5.02 -21.94 14.33
CA PRO A 273 4.22 -23.16 14.30
C PRO A 273 2.90 -23.00 13.54
N CYS A 274 2.45 -24.06 12.87
CA CYS A 274 1.13 -24.12 12.26
C CYS A 274 0.19 -25.02 13.07
N GLN A 275 -1.00 -24.52 13.41
CA GLN A 275 -1.93 -25.26 14.27
C GLN A 275 -3.01 -26.00 13.48
N THR A 276 -3.53 -25.41 12.41
CA THR A 276 -4.63 -25.94 11.58
C THR A 276 -4.40 -25.59 10.12
N ASN A 277 -4.98 -26.36 9.20
CA ASN A 277 -4.87 -26.10 7.75
C ASN A 277 -3.42 -26.10 7.24
N CYS A 278 -2.58 -26.97 7.80
CA CYS A 278 -1.14 -26.92 7.65
C CYS A 278 -0.68 -27.62 6.37
N ALA A 279 -1.16 -27.19 5.20
CA ALA A 279 -0.59 -27.68 3.95
C ALA A 279 0.90 -27.33 3.91
N HIS A 280 1.76 -28.30 3.60
CA HIS A 280 3.20 -28.11 3.73
C HIS A 280 4.00 -29.12 2.92
N ILE A 281 5.30 -28.82 2.81
CA ILE A 281 6.33 -29.77 2.41
C ILE A 281 7.07 -30.22 3.67
N GLU A 282 7.20 -31.52 3.87
CA GLU A 282 8.17 -32.08 4.82
C GLU A 282 9.54 -32.17 4.16
N LEU A 283 10.55 -31.64 4.82
CA LEU A 283 11.90 -31.50 4.29
C LEU A 283 12.78 -32.68 4.72
N ALA A 284 13.48 -33.24 3.75
CA ALA A 284 14.66 -34.08 3.96
C ALA A 284 15.95 -33.26 3.73
N GLY A 285 17.10 -33.86 4.04
CA GLY A 285 18.41 -33.24 3.86
C GLY A 285 19.27 -33.38 5.11
N SER A 286 19.98 -32.30 5.46
CA SER A 286 20.81 -32.25 6.67
C SER A 286 19.99 -32.48 7.95
N GLU A 287 20.66 -32.85 9.04
CA GLU A 287 20.01 -33.04 10.36
C GLU A 287 19.23 -31.78 10.82
N LYS A 288 19.68 -30.60 10.38
CA LYS A 288 19.01 -29.31 10.62
C LYS A 288 17.64 -29.21 9.92
N LEU A 289 17.45 -29.88 8.80
CA LEU A 289 16.25 -29.81 7.96
C LEU A 289 15.34 -31.02 8.09
N LYS A 290 15.89 -32.18 8.45
CA LYS A 290 15.17 -33.46 8.47
C LYS A 290 13.90 -33.40 9.34
N GLY A 291 12.78 -33.64 8.67
CA GLY A 291 11.44 -33.64 9.27
C GLY A 291 10.93 -32.26 9.68
N ARG A 292 11.48 -31.18 9.10
CA ARG A 292 10.96 -29.83 9.26
C ARG A 292 9.96 -29.49 8.16
N GLN A 293 9.06 -28.56 8.45
CA GLN A 293 7.96 -28.23 7.56
C GLN A 293 8.13 -26.84 6.93
N TRP A 294 8.02 -26.74 5.60
CA TRP A 294 7.76 -25.47 4.94
C TRP A 294 6.25 -25.32 4.76
N ILE A 295 5.62 -24.48 5.58
CA ILE A 295 4.17 -24.30 5.57
C ILE A 295 3.73 -23.40 4.41
N SER A 296 2.60 -23.73 3.81
CA SER A 296 1.97 -22.92 2.78
C SER A 296 1.42 -21.61 3.34
N GLY A 297 1.86 -20.50 2.77
CA GLY A 297 1.35 -19.16 3.07
C GLY A 297 -0.06 -18.91 2.58
N LYS A 298 -0.62 -19.79 1.74
CA LYS A 298 -2.02 -19.70 1.31
C LYS A 298 -2.99 -19.95 2.46
N TYR A 299 -2.59 -20.74 3.45
CA TYR A 299 -3.44 -21.15 4.57
C TYR A 299 -2.99 -20.61 5.93
N GLN A 300 -1.75 -20.09 6.02
CA GLN A 300 -1.22 -19.51 7.25
C GLN A 300 -0.70 -18.09 7.01
N GLU A 301 -1.30 -17.14 7.74
CA GLU A 301 -0.80 -15.79 7.88
C GLU A 301 -0.05 -15.61 9.21
N VAL A 302 1.02 -14.82 9.18
CA VAL A 302 1.87 -14.45 10.31
C VAL A 302 1.96 -12.93 10.42
N LYS A 303 2.30 -12.39 11.59
CA LYS A 303 2.55 -10.95 11.74
C LYS A 303 3.73 -10.56 10.87
N GLY A 304 3.60 -9.44 10.20
CA GLY A 304 4.61 -8.88 9.31
C GLY A 304 4.62 -7.36 9.37
N GLY A 305 5.52 -6.75 8.62
CA GLY A 305 5.67 -5.30 8.58
C GLY A 305 6.15 -4.69 9.91
N PHE A 306 6.43 -3.39 9.90
CA PHE A 306 6.82 -2.62 11.08
C PHE A 306 6.63 -1.12 10.80
N GLY A 307 6.70 -0.31 11.86
CA GLY A 307 6.44 1.13 11.76
C GLY A 307 4.95 1.43 11.50
N VAL A 308 4.67 2.66 11.07
CA VAL A 308 3.30 3.12 10.73
C VAL A 308 2.67 2.23 9.65
N LEU A 309 3.47 1.84 8.66
CA LEU A 309 3.04 0.95 7.57
C LEU A 309 2.83 -0.50 8.01
N GLY A 310 3.35 -0.91 9.17
CA GLY A 310 3.23 -2.29 9.67
C GLY A 310 1.82 -2.73 9.99
N SER A 311 0.86 -1.81 10.13
CA SER A 311 -0.55 -2.10 10.39
C SER A 311 -1.34 -2.51 9.13
N VAL A 312 -0.78 -2.29 7.94
CA VAL A 312 -1.41 -2.62 6.65
C VAL A 312 -1.72 -4.11 6.58
N ASN A 313 -2.85 -4.46 5.95
CA ASN A 313 -3.35 -5.83 5.89
C ASN A 313 -3.51 -6.47 7.29
N GLY A 314 -3.94 -5.69 8.29
CA GLY A 314 -4.05 -6.15 9.68
C GLY A 314 -2.70 -6.52 10.33
N GLY A 315 -1.60 -6.04 9.75
CA GLY A 315 -0.24 -6.42 10.11
C GLY A 315 0.08 -7.88 9.81
N LYS A 316 -0.58 -8.48 8.82
CA LYS A 316 -0.42 -9.88 8.44
C LYS A 316 0.13 -10.05 7.03
N GLU A 317 0.91 -11.11 6.86
CA GLU A 317 1.44 -11.58 5.58
C GLU A 317 1.40 -13.11 5.52
N PRO A 318 1.39 -13.72 4.32
CA PRO A 318 1.60 -15.14 4.16
C PRO A 318 2.91 -15.61 4.82
N THR A 319 2.88 -16.75 5.50
CA THR A 319 4.11 -17.38 6.01
C THR A 319 5.03 -17.77 4.85
N GLY A 320 6.33 -17.59 5.00
CA GLY A 320 7.29 -17.84 3.92
C GLY A 320 8.74 -17.74 4.39
N ILE A 321 9.67 -17.59 3.45
CA ILE A 321 11.12 -17.52 3.67
C ILE A 321 11.78 -16.41 2.84
N HIS A 322 13.00 -16.01 3.22
CA HIS A 322 13.82 -15.00 2.52
C HIS A 322 15.18 -15.56 2.02
N PRO A 323 15.17 -16.53 1.10
CA PRO A 323 16.41 -17.11 0.58
C PRO A 323 17.24 -16.12 -0.24
N PHE A 324 16.63 -15.02 -0.71
CA PHE A 324 17.23 -14.07 -1.65
C PHE A 324 17.17 -12.61 -1.16
N GLY A 325 17.16 -12.41 0.16
CA GLY A 325 17.07 -11.10 0.79
C GLY A 325 15.63 -10.60 0.94
N GLU A 326 15.47 -9.31 1.23
CA GLU A 326 14.19 -8.72 1.64
C GLU A 326 13.41 -8.03 0.51
N ALA A 327 13.89 -8.05 -0.73
CA ALA A 327 13.18 -7.40 -1.85
C ALA A 327 11.80 -8.01 -2.08
N PHE A 328 11.67 -9.31 -1.82
CA PHE A 328 10.44 -10.08 -1.91
C PHE A 328 10.50 -11.26 -0.96
N LYS A 329 9.33 -11.83 -0.66
CA LYS A 329 9.17 -13.05 0.12
C LYS A 329 8.83 -14.22 -0.77
N LEU A 330 9.53 -15.34 -0.57
CA LEU A 330 9.23 -16.59 -1.25
C LEU A 330 8.29 -17.42 -0.37
N VAL A 331 7.15 -17.79 -0.96
CA VAL A 331 6.06 -18.45 -0.24
C VAL A 331 5.71 -19.77 -0.93
N ALA A 332 5.67 -20.87 -0.19
CA ALA A 332 5.00 -22.08 -0.65
C ALA A 332 3.49 -21.77 -0.76
N TRP A 333 2.91 -21.94 -1.94
CA TRP A 333 1.58 -21.40 -2.24
C TRP A 333 0.56 -22.54 -2.39
N GLU A 334 0.59 -23.29 -3.49
CA GLU A 334 -0.33 -24.42 -3.72
C GLU A 334 0.37 -25.75 -3.56
N VAL A 335 -0.27 -26.66 -2.83
CA VAL A 335 0.11 -28.07 -2.74
C VAL A 335 -0.78 -28.89 -3.67
N ASN A 336 -0.18 -29.61 -4.61
CA ASN A 336 -0.84 -30.62 -5.43
C ASN A 336 -0.28 -32.01 -5.11
N GLU A 337 -0.92 -32.71 -4.17
CA GLU A 337 -0.53 -34.07 -3.77
C GLU A 337 -0.67 -35.08 -4.91
N ASN A 338 -1.61 -34.89 -5.85
CA ASN A 338 -1.79 -35.83 -6.96
C ASN A 338 -0.62 -35.78 -7.95
N GLU A 339 -0.02 -34.60 -8.12
CA GLU A 339 1.16 -34.37 -8.95
C GLU A 339 2.45 -34.43 -8.13
N SER A 340 2.36 -34.72 -6.82
CA SER A 340 3.48 -34.64 -5.87
C SER A 340 4.30 -33.36 -6.10
N ALA A 341 3.61 -32.22 -6.15
CA ALA A 341 4.22 -30.93 -6.49
C ALA A 341 3.72 -29.78 -5.60
N ILE A 342 4.59 -28.80 -5.40
CA ILE A 342 4.32 -27.52 -4.72
C ILE A 342 4.65 -26.37 -5.66
N SER A 343 3.71 -25.44 -5.82
CA SER A 343 3.99 -24.15 -6.47
C SER A 343 4.42 -23.11 -5.45
N THR A 344 5.30 -22.21 -5.87
CA THR A 344 5.74 -21.06 -5.07
C THR A 344 5.26 -19.75 -5.67
N ALA A 345 5.14 -18.73 -4.82
CA ALA A 345 4.79 -17.39 -5.22
C ALA A 345 5.70 -16.35 -4.57
N LEU A 346 5.89 -15.22 -5.27
CA LEU A 346 6.55 -14.04 -4.74
C LEU A 346 5.53 -13.06 -4.15
N PHE A 347 5.89 -12.47 -3.01
CA PHE A 347 5.16 -11.37 -2.39
C PHE A 347 6.11 -10.19 -2.16
N PHE A 348 5.62 -8.99 -2.41
CA PHE A 348 6.30 -7.72 -2.27
C PHE A 348 5.63 -6.89 -1.16
N ARG A 349 6.32 -5.85 -0.71
CA ARG A 349 5.85 -4.92 0.33
C ARG A 349 6.16 -3.49 -0.08
N ILE A 350 5.46 -2.55 0.54
CA ILE A 350 5.72 -1.12 0.40
C ILE A 350 6.61 -0.71 1.58
N CYS A 351 7.65 0.07 1.31
CA CYS A 351 8.54 0.61 2.33
C CYS A 351 8.72 2.12 2.13
N LYS A 352 8.79 2.86 3.24
CA LYS A 352 9.36 4.22 3.27
C LYS A 352 10.38 4.24 4.39
N ARG A 353 11.66 4.17 4.02
CA ARG A 353 12.78 4.25 4.95
C ARG A 353 13.39 5.66 4.89
N GLY A 354 14.27 6.00 5.84
CA GLY A 354 14.89 7.32 5.91
C GLY A 354 14.22 8.26 6.91
N VAL A 355 14.18 9.57 6.64
CA VAL A 355 13.61 10.57 7.55
C VAL A 355 12.38 11.22 6.89
N PRO A 356 11.15 11.01 7.42
CA PRO A 356 10.80 10.06 8.48
C PRO A 356 10.83 8.60 8.02
N ASP A 357 11.05 7.67 8.95
CA ASP A 357 10.97 6.22 8.70
C ASP A 357 9.55 5.75 9.04
N LEU A 358 8.76 5.42 8.01
CA LEU A 358 7.40 4.89 8.22
C LEU A 358 7.39 3.36 8.31
N GLY A 359 8.55 2.75 8.15
CA GLY A 359 8.77 1.32 8.13
C GLY A 359 8.33 0.68 6.82
N CYS A 360 7.80 -0.54 6.93
CA CYS A 360 7.32 -1.30 5.78
C CYS A 360 6.00 -1.99 6.11
N THR A 361 5.17 -2.16 5.09
CA THR A 361 4.02 -3.05 5.18
C THR A 361 4.46 -4.50 5.36
N PRO A 362 3.56 -5.39 5.79
CA PRO A 362 3.75 -6.82 5.54
C PRO A 362 3.94 -7.11 4.05
N TYR A 363 4.43 -8.29 3.69
CA TYR A 363 4.48 -8.76 2.30
C TYR A 363 3.09 -9.17 1.82
N PHE A 364 2.31 -8.21 1.31
CA PHE A 364 0.90 -8.41 0.93
C PHE A 364 0.63 -8.22 -0.57
N ILE A 365 1.56 -7.64 -1.33
CA ILE A 365 1.41 -7.44 -2.77
C ILE A 365 2.01 -8.66 -3.47
N GLY A 366 1.22 -9.66 -3.83
CA GLY A 366 1.80 -10.89 -4.36
C GLY A 366 0.82 -11.90 -4.87
N GLY A 367 1.18 -13.17 -4.73
CA GLY A 367 0.60 -14.25 -5.52
C GLY A 367 1.14 -14.23 -6.95
N VAL A 368 2.33 -13.66 -7.16
CA VAL A 368 3.04 -13.73 -8.45
C VAL A 368 3.62 -15.14 -8.58
N PRO A 369 3.16 -15.96 -9.55
CA PRO A 369 3.68 -17.31 -9.73
C PRO A 369 5.19 -17.31 -9.92
N TRP A 370 5.87 -18.30 -9.35
CA TRP A 370 7.33 -18.40 -9.42
C TRP A 370 7.79 -19.75 -9.96
N MET A 371 8.21 -20.66 -9.10
CA MET A 371 8.71 -21.99 -9.48
C MET A 371 7.81 -23.08 -8.90
N THR A 372 7.80 -24.24 -9.56
CA THR A 372 7.14 -25.45 -9.05
C THR A 372 8.21 -26.49 -8.76
N PHE A 373 8.10 -27.15 -7.60
CA PHE A 373 9.00 -28.22 -7.20
C PHE A 373 8.21 -29.52 -7.03
N SER A 374 8.72 -30.61 -7.58
CA SER A 374 8.20 -31.94 -7.30
C SER A 374 8.90 -32.58 -6.11
N GLU A 375 8.29 -33.61 -5.53
CA GLU A 375 8.94 -34.46 -4.54
C GLU A 375 10.32 -34.94 -5.01
N LYS A 376 11.24 -35.08 -4.05
CA LYS A 376 12.63 -35.53 -4.21
C LYS A 376 13.53 -34.57 -4.98
N ILE A 377 13.03 -33.42 -5.43
CA ILE A 377 13.85 -32.37 -6.03
C ILE A 377 14.50 -31.51 -4.92
N PRO A 378 15.81 -31.23 -5.00
CA PRO A 378 16.47 -30.27 -4.11
C PRO A 378 15.92 -28.86 -4.27
N ILE A 379 15.73 -28.17 -3.15
CA ILE A 379 15.21 -26.81 -3.06
C ILE A 379 16.21 -25.99 -2.24
N PHE A 380 16.64 -24.85 -2.80
CA PHE A 380 17.43 -23.89 -2.04
C PHE A 380 16.54 -23.11 -1.07
N LEU A 381 16.82 -23.27 0.22
CA LEU A 381 16.05 -22.67 1.31
C LEU A 381 16.75 -21.45 1.89
N GLY A 382 18.02 -21.24 1.53
CA GLY A 382 18.82 -20.14 1.98
C GLY A 382 19.29 -20.29 3.43
N LYS A 383 19.06 -19.29 4.28
CA LYS A 383 19.37 -19.38 5.71
C LYS A 383 18.14 -19.93 6.44
N VAL A 384 18.25 -21.14 6.95
CA VAL A 384 17.23 -21.72 7.84
C VAL A 384 17.66 -21.49 9.29
N ASP A 385 16.78 -21.00 10.15
CA ASP A 385 17.08 -20.81 11.57
C ASP A 385 17.09 -22.17 12.29
N GLU A 386 17.95 -22.33 13.32
CA GLU A 386 17.89 -23.51 14.19
C GLU A 386 16.58 -23.53 14.98
N LEU A 387 16.08 -24.72 15.29
CA LEU A 387 14.93 -24.83 16.19
C LEU A 387 15.38 -24.38 17.59
N PRO A 388 14.51 -23.70 18.36
CA PRO A 388 14.79 -23.40 19.76
C PRO A 388 15.07 -24.72 20.49
N THR A 389 16.29 -24.90 21.00
CA THR A 389 16.63 -26.10 21.78
C THR A 389 15.85 -26.08 23.10
N THR A 390 14.93 -27.02 23.29
CA THR A 390 14.36 -27.30 24.61
C THR A 390 15.40 -28.02 25.46
N SER A 391 16.22 -27.27 26.20
CA SER A 391 16.87 -27.77 27.42
C SER A 391 17.37 -26.64 28.32
N ASN A 392 16.61 -26.36 29.38
CA ASN A 392 17.10 -26.63 30.72
C ASN A 392 15.90 -26.86 31.66
N PRO A 393 15.90 -27.95 32.45
CA PRO A 393 14.93 -28.11 33.52
C PRO A 393 15.15 -27.00 34.55
N THR A 394 14.05 -26.52 35.09
CA THR A 394 13.93 -25.60 36.21
C THR A 394 14.92 -25.99 37.33
N ASN A 395 16.03 -25.27 37.45
CA ASN A 395 16.81 -25.29 38.70
C ASN A 395 16.27 -24.20 39.61
N SER A 396 15.67 -24.69 40.68
CA SER A 396 15.30 -24.01 41.90
C SER A 396 16.40 -23.09 42.44
N SER A 397 15.95 -21.97 43.02
CA SER A 397 16.63 -21.12 44.01
C SER A 397 18.04 -21.54 44.43
N GLN A 398 19.04 -20.76 44.04
CA GLN A 398 20.18 -20.48 44.91
C GLN A 398 20.44 -18.97 44.98
N ARG A 399 19.92 -18.45 46.10
CA ARG A 399 20.29 -17.23 46.83
C ARG A 399 21.78 -16.90 46.69
N GLN A 400 22.11 -15.80 46.00
CA GLN A 400 23.44 -15.19 46.05
C GLN A 400 23.69 -14.66 47.46
N THR A 401 24.68 -15.24 48.13
CA THR A 401 25.34 -14.66 49.31
C THR A 401 26.56 -13.89 48.87
N ASP A 402 26.64 -12.64 49.32
CA ASP A 402 27.75 -11.71 49.20
C ASP A 402 29.09 -12.29 49.68
N THR A 403 30.20 -11.97 48.99
CA THR A 403 31.36 -11.16 49.48
C THR A 403 32.54 -11.18 48.48
N PRO A 404 33.46 -10.18 48.53
CA PRO A 404 34.09 -9.55 47.35
C PRO A 404 35.61 -9.83 47.21
N PRO A 405 36.28 -9.26 46.20
CA PRO A 405 37.65 -8.80 46.39
C PRO A 405 37.86 -7.30 46.07
N SER A 406 38.54 -6.70 47.04
CA SER A 406 39.24 -5.41 47.05
C SER A 406 40.32 -5.32 45.98
N ASN A 407 40.43 -4.18 45.29
CA ASN A 407 41.60 -3.28 45.34
C ASN A 407 41.48 -2.14 44.29
N TYR A 408 41.41 -0.92 44.79
CA TYR A 408 41.75 0.35 44.13
C TYR A 408 43.28 0.57 44.23
N PRO A 409 43.96 1.50 43.47
CA PRO A 409 43.68 2.93 43.58
C PRO A 409 43.93 3.86 42.35
N THR A 410 43.06 4.87 42.26
CA THR A 410 43.25 6.34 42.01
C THR A 410 43.99 6.92 40.80
N SER A 411 43.31 7.85 40.10
CA SER A 411 43.61 9.31 40.09
C SER A 411 42.53 10.07 39.28
N SER A 412 41.57 10.77 39.93
CA SER A 412 41.44 12.23 40.09
C SER A 412 41.38 13.07 38.80
N HIS A 413 40.31 13.87 38.61
CA HIS A 413 40.33 15.35 38.50
C HIS A 413 38.89 15.95 38.50
N SER A 414 38.61 16.69 39.58
CA SER A 414 37.70 17.84 39.86
C SER A 414 36.54 18.31 38.93
N ASN A 415 35.37 18.52 39.58
CA ASN A 415 34.18 19.36 39.25
C ASN A 415 34.46 20.89 39.19
N PRO A 416 33.52 21.77 38.74
CA PRO A 416 32.39 22.31 39.57
C PRO A 416 31.04 22.48 38.82
N PHE A 417 29.88 22.07 39.36
CA PHE A 417 28.86 22.89 40.08
C PHE A 417 28.60 24.31 39.52
N SER A 418 27.37 24.69 39.18
CA SER A 418 26.36 25.36 40.05
C SER A 418 25.09 25.63 39.19
N SER A 419 23.81 25.37 39.51
CA SER A 419 22.94 25.41 40.69
C SER A 419 21.91 26.56 40.62
N GLY A 420 20.65 26.22 40.88
CA GLY A 420 19.54 27.11 41.27
C GLY A 420 18.22 26.39 40.96
N GLY A 421 17.59 25.62 41.88
CA GLY A 421 17.10 25.98 43.22
C GLY A 421 15.61 26.34 43.07
N PHE A 422 14.61 25.77 43.74
CA PHE A 422 14.47 25.45 45.16
C PHE A 422 13.22 24.56 45.43
N LEU A 423 13.40 23.55 46.29
CA LEU A 423 12.61 23.15 47.51
C LEU A 423 11.06 23.01 47.44
N SER A 424 10.37 22.06 48.09
CA SER A 424 10.63 21.32 49.34
C SER A 424 9.64 20.15 49.60
N ASN A 425 10.19 18.94 49.88
CA ASN A 425 10.00 18.01 51.02
C ASN A 425 8.60 17.42 51.44
N PRO A 426 8.53 16.36 52.29
CA PRO A 426 8.49 14.95 51.89
C PRO A 426 7.32 14.13 52.52
N GLY A 427 6.99 12.96 51.96
CA GLY A 427 6.01 12.06 52.58
C GLY A 427 6.18 10.61 52.14
N ASN A 428 6.88 9.83 52.97
CA ASN A 428 6.91 8.36 53.11
C ASN A 428 6.49 7.47 51.93
N CYS A 429 7.48 6.82 51.31
CA CYS A 429 7.29 5.57 50.57
C CYS A 429 7.49 4.37 51.51
N PRO A 430 6.55 3.42 51.59
CA PRO A 430 6.89 2.04 51.92
C PRO A 430 7.35 1.32 50.64
N ALA A 431 8.43 0.57 50.77
CA ALA A 431 9.00 -0.23 49.70
C ALA A 431 8.13 -1.43 49.32
N SER A 432 7.72 -1.53 48.05
CA SER A 432 7.66 -2.81 47.33
C SER A 432 7.39 -2.61 45.83
N SER A 433 8.16 -3.37 45.04
CA SER A 433 8.00 -3.78 43.63
C SER A 433 8.11 -2.75 42.50
N ASN A 434 9.03 -3.07 41.59
CA ASN A 434 9.25 -2.51 40.26
C ASN A 434 7.95 -2.47 39.44
N GLU A 435 7.45 -1.28 39.16
CA GLU A 435 6.52 -1.03 38.06
C GLU A 435 6.80 0.38 37.52
N VAL A 436 7.22 0.47 36.26
CA VAL A 436 7.30 1.74 35.55
C VAL A 436 5.86 2.13 35.24
N SER A 437 5.35 3.19 35.88
CA SER A 437 3.99 3.70 35.65
C SER A 437 3.88 4.25 34.22
N LEU A 438 3.17 3.50 33.35
CA LEU A 438 2.83 3.94 31.99
C LEU A 438 2.06 5.26 31.99
N GLU A 439 1.26 5.56 33.01
CA GLU A 439 0.57 6.85 33.18
C GLU A 439 1.50 8.07 33.20
N ALA A 440 2.69 7.93 33.80
CA ALA A 440 3.69 9.01 33.81
C ALA A 440 4.33 9.23 32.43
N LEU A 441 4.41 8.17 31.61
CA LEU A 441 4.87 8.25 30.22
C LEU A 441 3.81 8.90 29.32
N PHE A 442 2.52 8.55 29.49
CA PHE A 442 1.42 9.11 28.70
C PHE A 442 1.12 10.58 29.01
N SER A 443 1.28 11.00 30.27
CA SER A 443 1.13 12.40 30.66
C SER A 443 2.27 13.30 30.15
N SER A 444 3.45 12.73 29.89
CA SER A 444 4.56 13.47 29.26
C SER A 444 4.39 13.64 27.74
N LEU A 445 3.72 12.69 27.07
CA LEU A 445 3.40 12.77 25.64
C LEU A 445 2.24 13.72 25.36
N SER A 446 1.23 13.80 26.23
CA SER A 446 0.09 14.72 26.07
C SER A 446 0.42 16.19 26.36
N ALA A 447 1.55 16.48 27.01
CA ALA A 447 2.02 17.84 27.27
C ALA A 447 2.83 18.47 26.11
N ILE A 448 3.11 17.71 25.04
CA ILE A 448 3.86 18.17 23.87
C ILE A 448 2.94 18.58 22.70
N GLU A 449 1.65 18.22 22.74
CA GLU A 449 0.69 18.58 21.69
C GLU A 449 -0.11 19.82 22.09
N GLY A 450 0.32 20.95 21.53
CA GLY A 450 -0.22 22.28 21.78
C GLY A 450 -1.71 22.44 21.47
N ASN A 451 -2.36 23.12 22.41
CA ASN A 451 -3.72 23.65 22.37
C ASN A 451 -3.90 24.71 21.27
N TYR A 452 -4.85 24.49 20.35
CA TYR A 452 -5.41 25.53 19.50
C TYR A 452 -6.92 25.31 19.33
N ASN A 453 -7.74 26.17 19.95
CA ASN A 453 -8.54 27.17 19.20
C ASN A 453 -9.56 27.90 20.09
N SER A 454 -9.32 29.19 20.25
CA SER A 454 -10.31 30.22 20.53
C SER A 454 -10.50 31.10 19.29
N ILE A 455 -11.77 31.51 19.05
CA ILE A 455 -12.26 32.58 18.16
C ILE A 455 -12.24 32.25 16.63
N GLY A 456 -13.27 32.51 15.81
CA GLY A 456 -14.55 33.19 15.99
C GLY A 456 -15.43 33.12 14.72
N ALA A 457 -16.69 33.50 14.85
CA ALA A 457 -17.70 33.50 13.79
C ALA A 457 -17.52 34.68 12.80
N MET A 458 -17.81 34.46 11.51
CA MET A 458 -18.10 35.56 10.57
C MET A 458 -19.08 35.17 9.46
N ASN A 459 -19.98 36.12 9.18
CA ASN A 459 -21.17 36.04 8.34
C ASN A 459 -20.91 35.98 6.83
N SER A 460 -21.82 35.33 6.11
CA SER A 460 -21.88 35.26 4.64
C SER A 460 -22.24 36.60 3.99
N LEU A 461 -21.43 37.03 3.02
CA LEU A 461 -21.74 38.11 2.06
C LEU A 461 -22.37 37.54 0.79
N LYS A 462 -23.51 38.09 0.36
CA LYS A 462 -24.17 37.79 -0.93
C LYS A 462 -23.85 38.89 -1.95
N PHE A 463 -23.41 38.52 -3.15
CA PHE A 463 -23.36 39.39 -4.32
C PHE A 463 -24.43 38.99 -5.35
N PRO A 464 -25.28 39.91 -5.84
CA PRO A 464 -26.19 39.64 -6.95
C PRO A 464 -25.55 39.94 -8.30
N ILE A 465 -25.55 38.96 -9.22
CA ILE A 465 -25.20 39.14 -10.63
C ILE A 465 -26.43 39.64 -11.38
N LYS A 466 -26.35 40.82 -12.01
CA LYS A 466 -27.38 41.33 -12.94
C LYS A 466 -27.12 40.79 -14.35
N ILE A 467 -28.09 40.04 -14.91
CA ILE A 467 -28.03 39.52 -16.28
C ILE A 467 -28.90 40.40 -17.20
N ASN A 468 -28.40 40.63 -18.41
CA ASN A 468 -28.94 41.51 -19.46
C ASN A 468 -30.31 41.02 -20.01
N PRO A 469 -31.34 41.89 -20.11
CA PRO A 469 -32.71 41.50 -20.47
C PRO A 469 -32.89 40.98 -21.91
N ARG A 470 -31.92 41.17 -22.82
CA ARG A 470 -32.03 40.68 -24.21
C ARG A 470 -31.86 39.16 -24.35
N TYR A 471 -31.24 38.48 -23.40
CA TYR A 471 -31.00 37.04 -23.46
C TYR A 471 -31.95 36.23 -22.57
N GLN A 472 -32.82 36.89 -21.81
CA GLN A 472 -33.63 36.26 -20.77
C GLN A 472 -34.63 35.22 -21.30
N LYS A 473 -35.09 35.35 -22.56
CA LYS A 473 -36.01 34.39 -23.18
C LYS A 473 -35.31 33.18 -23.83
N VAL A 474 -34.04 33.32 -24.21
CA VAL A 474 -33.24 32.24 -24.80
C VAL A 474 -32.58 31.41 -23.72
N THR A 475 -32.12 32.04 -22.63
CA THR A 475 -31.56 31.34 -21.47
C THR A 475 -32.61 30.61 -20.65
N THR A 476 -33.84 31.11 -20.53
CA THR A 476 -34.92 30.39 -19.81
C THR A 476 -35.40 29.13 -20.56
N LEU A 477 -35.41 29.15 -21.90
CA LEU A 477 -35.81 27.98 -22.68
C LEU A 477 -34.72 26.89 -22.69
N ALA A 478 -33.43 27.30 -22.71
CA ALA A 478 -32.29 26.40 -22.58
C ALA A 478 -32.17 25.81 -21.15
N LEU A 479 -32.39 26.62 -20.10
CA LEU A 479 -32.41 26.13 -18.72
C LEU A 479 -33.58 25.18 -18.47
N ALA A 480 -34.77 25.45 -19.04
CA ALA A 480 -35.94 24.59 -18.90
C ALA A 480 -35.77 23.24 -19.60
N THR A 481 -35.08 23.19 -20.74
CA THR A 481 -34.75 21.94 -21.43
C THR A 481 -33.65 21.15 -20.72
N ILE A 482 -32.65 21.82 -20.16
CA ILE A 482 -31.62 21.19 -19.32
C ILE A 482 -32.23 20.66 -18.00
N LEU A 483 -33.14 21.40 -17.37
CA LEU A 483 -33.86 20.95 -16.16
C LEU A 483 -34.87 19.84 -16.45
N ALA A 484 -35.52 19.83 -17.62
CA ALA A 484 -36.40 18.74 -18.02
C ALA A 484 -35.62 17.44 -18.32
N MET A 485 -34.43 17.54 -18.94
CA MET A 485 -33.55 16.38 -19.13
C MET A 485 -32.91 15.90 -17.81
N ALA A 486 -32.52 16.81 -16.91
CA ALA A 486 -32.07 16.46 -15.56
C ALA A 486 -33.19 15.83 -14.72
N GLY A 487 -34.45 16.26 -14.90
CA GLY A 487 -35.62 15.66 -14.26
C GLY A 487 -35.95 14.26 -14.77
N LEU A 488 -35.72 13.97 -16.05
CA LEU A 488 -35.88 12.63 -16.63
C LEU A 488 -34.74 11.67 -16.25
N ILE A 489 -33.52 12.17 -16.04
CA ILE A 489 -32.40 11.38 -15.49
C ILE A 489 -32.58 11.15 -13.98
N GLY A 490 -33.06 12.15 -13.25
CA GLY A 490 -33.40 12.03 -11.82
C GLY A 490 -34.56 11.08 -11.52
N ALA A 491 -35.50 10.91 -12.45
CA ALA A 491 -36.62 9.97 -12.30
C ALA A 491 -36.22 8.49 -12.53
N VAL A 492 -35.04 8.22 -13.09
CA VAL A 492 -34.49 6.85 -13.22
C VAL A 492 -33.58 6.48 -12.03
N ILE A 493 -33.16 7.46 -11.21
CA ILE A 493 -32.34 7.28 -10.01
C ILE A 493 -33.13 7.78 -8.80
N GLY A 494 -34.15 7.02 -8.39
CA GLY A 494 -35.04 7.52 -7.34
C GLY A 494 -35.98 6.50 -6.74
N ASN A 495 -35.50 5.28 -6.49
CA ASN A 495 -36.18 4.35 -5.59
C ASN A 495 -35.17 3.85 -4.54
N SER A 496 -34.70 4.76 -3.68
CA SER A 496 -34.06 4.36 -2.42
C SER A 496 -35.12 3.67 -1.56
N ILE A 497 -34.90 2.39 -1.28
CA ILE A 497 -35.71 1.62 -0.32
C ILE A 497 -35.55 2.30 1.05
N LYS A 498 -36.64 2.40 1.83
CA LYS A 498 -36.66 3.09 3.13
C LYS A 498 -35.45 2.73 4.02
N PRO A 499 -34.88 3.69 4.76
CA PRO A 499 -33.64 3.49 5.51
C PRO A 499 -33.82 2.42 6.59
N SER A 500 -32.98 1.39 6.52
CA SER A 500 -32.87 0.36 7.54
C SER A 500 -32.24 0.99 8.79
N LYS A 501 -32.94 0.99 9.93
CA LYS A 501 -32.40 1.52 11.18
C LYS A 501 -31.33 0.57 11.73
N TRP A 502 -30.24 1.13 12.24
CA TRP A 502 -29.26 0.40 13.05
C TRP A 502 -29.96 -0.29 14.24
N VAL A 503 -29.70 -1.59 14.40
CA VAL A 503 -30.23 -2.41 15.50
C VAL A 503 -29.08 -3.05 16.28
N GLN A 504 -29.31 -3.36 17.55
CA GLN A 504 -28.33 -4.11 18.36
C GLN A 504 -28.17 -5.54 17.83
N VAL A 505 -26.93 -6.05 17.81
CA VAL A 505 -26.65 -7.41 17.28
C VAL A 505 -27.08 -8.53 18.22
N GLU A 506 -27.14 -8.25 19.53
CA GLU A 506 -27.53 -9.24 20.54
C GLU A 506 -28.97 -9.74 20.28
N GLY A 507 -29.12 -11.06 20.12
CA GLY A 507 -30.41 -11.69 19.80
C GLY A 507 -30.86 -11.54 18.34
N ARG A 508 -30.02 -10.99 17.45
CA ARG A 508 -30.28 -10.88 16.01
C ARG A 508 -29.36 -11.75 15.15
N LEU A 509 -28.09 -11.89 15.56
CA LEU A 509 -27.12 -12.77 14.90
C LEU A 509 -26.99 -14.10 15.65
N GLU A 510 -26.69 -15.17 14.92
CA GLU A 510 -26.30 -16.44 15.51
C GLU A 510 -25.04 -16.25 16.38
N GLN A 511 -24.99 -16.86 17.57
CA GLN A 511 -23.87 -16.68 18.50
C GLN A 511 -22.52 -17.05 17.89
N GLY A 512 -22.47 -18.08 17.04
CA GLY A 512 -21.25 -18.48 16.33
C GLY A 512 -20.76 -17.39 15.38
N LEU A 513 -21.67 -16.80 14.60
CA LEU A 513 -21.37 -15.71 13.67
C LEU A 513 -20.95 -14.43 14.43
N LEU A 514 -21.66 -14.06 15.50
CA LEU A 514 -21.30 -12.90 16.31
C LEU A 514 -19.91 -13.07 16.96
N SER A 515 -19.61 -14.26 17.46
CA SER A 515 -18.29 -14.58 18.02
C SER A 515 -17.19 -14.48 16.97
N LYS A 516 -17.46 -14.96 15.74
CA LYS A 516 -16.56 -14.80 14.59
C LYS A 516 -16.34 -13.33 14.25
N ILE A 517 -17.40 -12.54 14.13
CA ILE A 517 -17.33 -11.10 13.84
C ILE A 517 -16.48 -10.37 14.88
N ILE A 518 -16.64 -10.67 16.18
CA ILE A 518 -15.83 -10.04 17.23
C ILE A 518 -14.35 -10.47 17.09
N LYS A 519 -14.09 -11.76 16.93
CA LYS A 519 -12.73 -12.32 16.81
C LYS A 519 -11.98 -11.81 15.58
N ASP A 520 -12.68 -11.63 14.46
CA ASP A 520 -12.10 -11.16 13.20
C ASP A 520 -11.67 -9.67 13.24
N ASN A 521 -12.15 -8.91 14.24
CA ASN A 521 -11.97 -7.45 14.28
C ASN A 521 -11.42 -6.90 15.59
N SER A 522 -11.34 -7.67 16.68
CA SER A 522 -10.75 -7.22 17.93
C SER A 522 -10.04 -8.34 18.68
N ILE A 523 -8.92 -7.98 19.33
CA ILE A 523 -8.21 -8.82 20.31
C ILE A 523 -8.69 -8.55 21.75
N ALA A 524 -9.42 -7.46 21.96
CA ALA A 524 -10.04 -7.11 23.23
C ALA A 524 -11.47 -7.66 23.30
N THR A 525 -11.98 -7.86 24.53
CA THR A 525 -13.36 -8.32 24.73
C THR A 525 -14.34 -7.19 24.42
N LEU A 526 -14.83 -7.14 23.17
CA LEU A 526 -15.90 -6.21 22.80
C LEU A 526 -17.19 -6.59 23.52
N ASN A 527 -17.92 -5.59 24.02
CA ASN A 527 -19.25 -5.79 24.57
C ASN A 527 -20.26 -6.00 23.43
N PRO A 528 -20.91 -7.18 23.29
CA PRO A 528 -21.88 -7.41 22.22
C PRO A 528 -23.06 -6.41 22.22
N LYS A 529 -23.35 -5.79 23.38
CA LYS A 529 -24.42 -4.79 23.55
C LYS A 529 -24.09 -3.40 23.00
N SER A 530 -22.82 -3.14 22.66
CA SER A 530 -22.45 -1.88 21.99
C SER A 530 -22.55 -2.01 20.48
N ILE A 531 -22.40 -3.23 19.94
CA ILE A 531 -22.30 -3.49 18.51
C ILE A 531 -23.68 -3.36 17.86
N GLN A 532 -23.74 -2.54 16.81
CA GLN A 532 -24.93 -2.34 16.00
C GLN A 532 -24.76 -2.98 14.63
N MET A 533 -25.87 -3.37 14.01
CA MET A 533 -25.91 -3.86 12.64
C MET A 533 -26.99 -3.20 11.81
N LEU A 534 -26.76 -3.16 10.50
CA LEU A 534 -27.73 -2.89 9.46
C LEU A 534 -27.81 -4.11 8.54
N GLU A 535 -29.02 -4.65 8.35
CA GLU A 535 -29.26 -5.79 7.48
C GLU A 535 -29.74 -5.34 6.10
N ALA A 536 -29.14 -5.88 5.04
CA ALA A 536 -29.52 -5.60 3.67
C ALA A 536 -29.32 -6.82 2.77
N LYS A 537 -30.42 -7.50 2.41
CA LYS A 537 -30.49 -8.61 1.43
C LYS A 537 -29.26 -9.53 1.48
N GLY A 538 -29.11 -10.27 2.59
CA GLY A 538 -28.00 -11.22 2.74
C GLY A 538 -26.71 -10.65 3.31
N LEU A 539 -26.69 -9.36 3.67
CA LEU A 539 -25.54 -8.67 4.27
C LEU A 539 -25.82 -8.19 5.68
N TYR A 540 -24.77 -8.21 6.51
CA TYR A 540 -24.71 -7.59 7.82
C TYR A 540 -23.62 -6.52 7.83
N ILE A 541 -24.02 -5.25 7.84
CA ILE A 541 -23.11 -4.11 8.02
C ILE A 541 -22.98 -3.89 9.52
N ILE A 542 -21.77 -3.97 10.05
CA ILE A 542 -21.47 -3.97 11.47
C ILE A 542 -20.80 -2.65 11.85
N ASN A 543 -21.35 -1.99 12.87
CA ASN A 543 -20.75 -0.90 13.59
C ASN A 543 -20.37 -1.40 14.99
N PHE A 544 -19.08 -1.52 15.27
CA PHE A 544 -18.61 -2.05 16.55
C PHE A 544 -18.86 -1.11 17.72
N ASN A 545 -19.01 0.20 17.45
CA ASN A 545 -19.27 1.25 18.43
C ASN A 545 -18.35 1.13 19.67
N SER A 546 -17.08 0.83 19.42
CA SER A 546 -16.05 0.65 20.44
C SER A 546 -14.90 1.61 20.17
N ARG A 547 -14.48 2.34 21.21
CA ARG A 547 -13.35 3.27 21.13
C ARG A 547 -12.03 2.57 20.77
N GLU A 548 -11.91 1.29 21.12
CA GLU A 548 -10.72 0.47 20.82
C GLU A 548 -10.58 0.18 19.31
N LEU A 549 -11.69 0.23 18.57
CA LEU A 549 -11.75 0.07 17.13
C LEU A 549 -11.94 1.40 16.39
N CYS A 550 -11.64 2.51 17.09
CA CYS A 550 -11.59 3.85 16.53
C CYS A 550 -10.19 4.42 16.70
N GLY A 551 -9.70 5.11 15.67
CA GLY A 551 -8.45 5.86 15.69
C GLY A 551 -8.63 7.25 15.07
N SER A 552 -7.53 7.94 14.81
CA SER A 552 -7.54 9.24 14.13
C SER A 552 -8.20 9.20 12.74
N ALA A 553 -8.13 8.06 12.06
CA ALA A 553 -8.75 7.83 10.75
C ALA A 553 -10.26 7.53 10.80
N GLY A 554 -10.87 7.38 11.99
CA GLY A 554 -12.28 7.03 12.17
C GLY A 554 -12.48 5.71 12.90
N CYS A 555 -13.72 5.20 12.86
CA CYS A 555 -14.13 3.96 13.50
C CYS A 555 -14.29 2.84 12.47
N LEU A 556 -13.99 1.61 12.88
CA LEU A 556 -14.14 0.43 12.03
C LEU A 556 -15.61 0.11 11.75
N TYR A 557 -15.92 -0.06 10.47
CA TYR A 557 -17.15 -0.67 9.97
C TYR A 557 -16.79 -1.86 9.08
N ALA A 558 -17.50 -2.97 9.25
CA ALA A 558 -17.26 -4.18 8.47
C ALA A 558 -18.56 -4.71 7.88
N VAL A 559 -18.51 -5.28 6.69
CA VAL A 559 -19.68 -5.92 6.05
C VAL A 559 -19.41 -7.42 5.94
N TYR A 560 -20.39 -8.20 6.39
CA TYR A 560 -20.37 -9.65 6.38
C TYR A 560 -21.50 -10.19 5.51
N THR A 561 -21.28 -11.31 4.83
CA THR A 561 -22.38 -12.11 4.26
C THR A 561 -23.11 -12.85 5.38
N GLN A 562 -24.32 -13.34 5.09
CA GLN A 562 -25.04 -14.24 6.01
C GLN A 562 -24.28 -15.51 6.37
N ASN A 563 -23.36 -15.96 5.50
CA ASN A 563 -22.49 -17.12 5.76
C ASN A 563 -21.28 -16.78 6.64
N GLY A 564 -21.08 -15.50 6.96
CA GLY A 564 -20.01 -15.03 7.83
C GLY A 564 -18.71 -14.65 7.13
N ASP A 565 -18.70 -14.52 5.81
CA ASP A 565 -17.54 -14.03 5.07
C ASP A 565 -17.45 -12.50 5.19
N ARG A 566 -16.28 -11.98 5.55
CA ARG A 566 -16.05 -10.52 5.58
C ARG A 566 -15.79 -10.04 4.15
N VAL A 567 -16.65 -9.17 3.65
CA VAL A 567 -16.64 -8.71 2.25
C VAL A 567 -16.33 -7.23 2.09
N LEU A 568 -16.33 -6.46 3.18
CA LEU A 568 -15.86 -5.07 3.23
C LEU A 568 -15.35 -4.74 4.63
N SER A 569 -14.34 -3.89 4.72
CA SER A 569 -13.86 -3.34 5.99
C SER A 569 -13.29 -1.94 5.72
N LEU A 570 -13.78 -0.94 6.45
CA LEU A 570 -13.43 0.47 6.25
C LEU A 570 -13.32 1.19 7.60
N LEU A 571 -12.40 2.14 7.70
CA LEU A 571 -12.37 3.13 8.77
C LEU A 571 -13.15 4.36 8.30
N LEU A 572 -14.23 4.68 9.01
CA LEU A 572 -15.13 5.76 8.65
C LEU A 572 -15.29 6.73 9.81
N GLN A 573 -15.27 8.03 9.54
CA GLN A 573 -15.53 9.07 10.52
C GLN A 573 -17.04 9.19 10.75
N PRO A 574 -17.56 8.86 11.95
CA PRO A 574 -18.98 8.99 12.20
C PRO A 574 -19.36 10.47 12.37
N ILE A 575 -20.17 11.00 11.45
CA ILE A 575 -20.71 12.36 11.57
C ILE A 575 -22.12 12.28 12.15
N PRO A 576 -22.41 12.99 13.26
CA PRO A 576 -23.77 13.11 13.77
C PRO A 576 -24.71 13.64 12.67
N GLN A 577 -25.87 12.98 12.51
CA GLN A 577 -26.91 13.35 11.54
C GLN A 577 -26.61 13.05 10.05
N LEU A 578 -25.43 12.53 9.71
CA LEU A 578 -25.16 12.00 8.38
C LEU A 578 -25.43 10.50 8.33
N GLU A 579 -26.23 10.06 7.37
CA GLU A 579 -26.41 8.64 7.08
C GLU A 579 -25.15 8.11 6.37
N LEU A 580 -24.29 7.43 7.13
CA LEU A 580 -23.01 6.90 6.66
C LEU A 580 -23.17 5.83 5.58
N PHE A 581 -24.19 4.98 5.69
CA PHE A 581 -24.48 3.89 4.76
C PHE A 581 -25.90 4.04 4.22
N ALA A 582 -26.03 4.03 2.89
CA ALA A 582 -27.31 3.89 2.22
C ALA A 582 -27.30 2.65 1.31
N ILE A 583 -28.40 1.90 1.31
CA ILE A 583 -28.56 0.74 0.44
C ILE A 583 -29.00 1.23 -0.94
N ASN A 584 -28.13 1.04 -1.92
CA ASN A 584 -28.41 1.42 -3.30
C ASN A 584 -29.33 0.38 -3.95
N SER A 585 -30.28 0.84 -4.78
CA SER A 585 -31.22 -0.04 -5.49
C SER A 585 -30.55 -0.85 -6.61
N LYS A 586 -29.35 -0.46 -7.04
CA LYS A 586 -28.53 -1.25 -7.96
C LYS A 586 -28.03 -2.50 -7.24
N GLU A 587 -28.28 -3.65 -7.86
CA GLU A 587 -27.78 -4.93 -7.39
C GLU A 587 -26.70 -5.46 -8.34
N GLN A 588 -25.66 -6.08 -7.77
CA GLN A 588 -24.60 -6.72 -8.51
C GLN A 588 -24.24 -8.04 -7.82
N ASN A 589 -24.20 -9.14 -8.59
CA ASN A 589 -23.86 -10.47 -8.09
C ASN A 589 -24.68 -10.92 -6.87
N GLY A 590 -25.98 -10.59 -6.85
CA GLY A 590 -26.94 -11.03 -5.83
C GLY A 590 -27.04 -10.13 -4.59
N PHE A 591 -26.17 -9.12 -4.46
CA PHE A 591 -26.17 -8.19 -3.33
C PHE A 591 -26.44 -6.74 -3.79
N PRO A 592 -27.07 -5.91 -2.93
CA PRO A 592 -27.23 -4.50 -3.21
C PRO A 592 -25.89 -3.77 -3.10
N CYS A 593 -25.69 -2.75 -3.92
CA CYS A 593 -24.55 -1.85 -3.76
C CYS A 593 -24.74 -0.98 -2.51
N LEU A 594 -23.64 -0.52 -1.92
CA LEU A 594 -23.60 0.28 -0.70
C LEU A 594 -23.06 1.67 -1.05
N ASP A 595 -23.86 2.70 -0.80
CA ASP A 595 -23.40 4.08 -0.86
C ASP A 595 -22.88 4.49 0.51
N ILE A 596 -21.62 4.90 0.57
CA ILE A 596 -20.92 5.28 1.80
C ILE A 596 -20.56 6.75 1.74
N LYS A 597 -20.96 7.53 2.74
CA LYS A 597 -20.73 8.98 2.81
C LYS A 597 -19.65 9.31 3.83
N GLN A 598 -18.63 10.07 3.42
CA GLN A 598 -17.52 10.49 4.27
C GLN A 598 -17.19 11.98 4.09
N PRO A 599 -16.76 12.67 5.15
CA PRO A 599 -16.25 14.02 5.01
C PRO A 599 -14.87 13.98 4.34
N GLN A 600 -14.64 14.86 3.38
CA GLN A 600 -13.32 15.14 2.82
C GLN A 600 -13.14 16.65 2.72
N GLY A 601 -12.40 17.23 3.67
CA GLY A 601 -12.31 18.68 3.80
C GLY A 601 -13.67 19.32 4.13
N GLN A 602 -14.15 20.21 3.25
CA GLN A 602 -15.45 20.90 3.39
C GLN A 602 -16.60 20.20 2.64
N GLN A 603 -16.33 19.09 1.94
CA GLN A 603 -17.32 18.39 1.13
C GLN A 603 -17.66 17.03 1.73
N ILE A 604 -18.84 16.51 1.41
CA ILE A 604 -19.20 15.12 1.65
C ILE A 604 -18.98 14.35 0.36
N ILE A 605 -18.20 13.28 0.43
CA ILE A 605 -17.99 12.37 -0.68
C ILE A 605 -18.87 11.15 -0.49
N GLN A 606 -19.62 10.80 -1.54
CA GLN A 606 -20.34 9.54 -1.63
C GLN A 606 -19.54 8.56 -2.50
N SER A 607 -19.18 7.43 -1.93
CA SER A 607 -18.56 6.31 -2.62
C SER A 607 -19.55 5.15 -2.76
N THR A 608 -19.79 4.67 -3.98
CA THR A 608 -20.62 3.50 -4.23
C THR A 608 -19.75 2.25 -4.31
N TYR A 609 -20.04 1.26 -3.46
CA TYR A 609 -19.39 -0.04 -3.44
C TYR A 609 -20.34 -1.10 -3.98
N CYS A 610 -19.91 -1.95 -4.91
CA CYS A 610 -20.71 -3.06 -5.42
C CYS A 610 -19.97 -4.39 -5.23
N TYR A 611 -20.72 -5.47 -5.08
CA TYR A 611 -20.15 -6.80 -4.85
C TYR A 611 -19.60 -7.41 -6.15
N GLU A 612 -18.30 -7.66 -6.17
CA GLU A 612 -17.58 -8.23 -7.30
C GLU A 612 -16.35 -9.01 -6.79
N SER A 613 -16.08 -10.18 -7.37
CA SER A 613 -14.93 -11.03 -7.00
C SER A 613 -14.82 -11.31 -5.50
N ASN A 614 -15.93 -11.76 -4.89
CA ASN A 614 -16.05 -12.14 -3.48
C ASN A 614 -15.85 -11.00 -2.46
N ARG A 615 -15.89 -9.73 -2.88
CA ARG A 615 -15.83 -8.56 -1.98
C ARG A 615 -16.60 -7.37 -2.53
N PHE A 616 -16.79 -6.34 -1.71
CA PHE A 616 -17.28 -5.05 -2.18
C PHE A 616 -16.11 -4.20 -2.68
N ILE A 617 -16.20 -3.74 -3.93
CA ILE A 617 -15.22 -2.83 -4.54
C ILE A 617 -15.87 -1.46 -4.79
N LYS A 618 -15.11 -0.37 -4.62
CA LYS A 618 -15.57 0.98 -4.94
C LYS A 618 -15.64 1.12 -6.47
N ILE A 619 -16.83 1.43 -7.00
CA ILE A 619 -17.05 1.56 -8.44
C ILE A 619 -17.34 3.00 -8.88
N LEU A 620 -17.72 3.86 -7.94
CA LEU A 620 -18.03 5.27 -8.21
C LEU A 620 -17.69 6.10 -6.98
N GLU A 621 -17.25 7.33 -7.22
CA GLU A 621 -17.06 8.33 -6.19
C GLU A 621 -17.54 9.68 -6.72
N SER A 622 -18.32 10.40 -5.93
CA SER A 622 -18.80 11.74 -6.28
C SER A 622 -18.91 12.63 -5.06
N ALA A 623 -18.58 13.91 -5.23
CA ALA A 623 -18.88 14.93 -4.24
C ALA A 623 -20.40 15.20 -4.23
N ILE A 624 -20.99 15.20 -3.04
CA ILE A 624 -22.39 15.54 -2.82
C ILE A 624 -22.47 16.79 -1.94
N ASN A 625 -23.30 17.75 -2.36
CA ASN A 625 -23.50 19.03 -1.68
C ASN A 625 -24.60 18.94 -0.62
#